data_AF-C1KBF1-F1
#
_entry.id   AF-C1KBF1-F1
#
_cell.length_a   1.000
_cell.length_b   1.000
_cell.length_c   1.000
_cell.angle_alpha   90.00
_cell.angle_beta   90.00
_cell.angle_gamma   90.00
#
_symmetry.space_group_name_H-M   'P 1'
#
loop_
_entity.id
_entity.type
_entity.pdbx_description
1 polymer ?
#
loop_
_entity_poly.entity_id
_entity_poly.type
_entity_poly.pdbx_seq_one_letter_code
_entity_poly.pdbx_strand_id
1 'polypeptide(L)'
;MVIAIINSHALLSFHNTTLTTSSTGRDYPLIERVWIAFTLLVSLVGEEVGMASISLPLIRLLSQTQLKKYAWPIINVLGCIVFACLHLPHYHFNWIYPLIVGITRYPITASWRSANTLRSGIYVHWISDAVLIIGTLI
;
A
#
# COMPACT_ATOMS: atom_id res chain seq x y z
N MET A 1 -9.50 1.95 0.19
CA MET A 1 -10.80 2.67 0.34
C MET A 1 -12.02 1.73 0.44
N VAL A 2 -11.99 0.48 -0.05
CA VAL A 2 -13.16 -0.44 0.00
C VAL A 2 -13.22 -1.28 1.28
N ILE A 3 -12.10 -1.60 1.92
CA ILE A 3 -12.07 -2.42 3.16
C ILE A 3 -12.61 -1.66 4.38
N ALA A 4 -12.48 -0.32 4.40
CA ALA A 4 -12.96 0.52 5.49
C ALA A 4 -14.50 0.67 5.56
N ILE A 5 -15.23 0.31 4.50
CA ILE A 5 -16.69 0.51 4.43
C ILE A 5 -17.47 -0.78 4.76
N ILE A 6 -16.87 -1.95 4.54
CA ILE A 6 -17.60 -3.23 4.69
C ILE A 6 -17.58 -3.75 6.13
N ASN A 7 -16.69 -3.25 7.00
CA ASN A 7 -16.49 -3.89 8.30
C ASN A 7 -16.14 -2.91 9.43
N SER A 8 -17.02 -1.93 9.67
CA SER A 8 -16.94 -1.05 10.86
C SER A 8 -16.90 -1.86 12.17
N HIS A 9 -17.55 -3.03 12.21
CA HIS A 9 -17.49 -3.94 13.36
C HIS A 9 -16.17 -4.72 13.48
N ALA A 10 -15.48 -5.03 12.38
CA ALA A 10 -14.15 -5.64 12.46
C ALA A 10 -13.09 -4.62 12.94
N LEU A 11 -13.19 -3.36 12.52
CA LEU A 11 -12.31 -2.28 13.02
C LEU A 11 -12.59 -1.93 14.49
N LEU A 12 -13.86 -1.94 14.92
CA LEU A 12 -14.24 -1.77 16.33
C LEU A 12 -13.82 -2.98 17.19
N SER A 13 -13.86 -4.19 16.65
CA SER A 13 -13.30 -5.36 17.33
C SER A 13 -11.78 -5.24 17.49
N PHE A 14 -11.06 -4.75 16.47
CA PHE A 14 -9.61 -4.49 16.55
C PHE A 14 -9.26 -3.44 17.63
N HIS A 15 -10.08 -2.41 17.81
CA HIS A 15 -9.85 -1.35 18.81
C HIS A 15 -10.06 -1.85 20.26
N ASN A 16 -10.95 -2.81 20.50
CA ASN A 16 -11.14 -3.37 21.83
C ASN A 16 -10.06 -4.41 22.19
N THR A 17 -9.47 -5.10 21.20
CA THR A 17 -8.35 -6.03 21.45
C THR A 17 -7.02 -5.33 21.68
N THR A 18 -6.87 -4.05 21.27
CA THR A 18 -5.62 -3.29 21.48
C THR A 18 -5.36 -2.87 22.93
N LEU A 19 -6.30 -3.04 23.86
CA LEU A 19 -6.09 -2.74 25.29
C LEU A 19 -5.72 -3.97 26.13
N THR A 20 -5.77 -5.18 25.58
CA THR A 20 -5.30 -6.38 26.28
C THR A 20 -4.74 -7.37 25.29
N THR A 21 -3.50 -7.79 25.54
CA THR A 21 -2.74 -8.89 24.93
C THR A 21 -1.75 -8.48 23.85
N SER A 22 -0.49 -8.51 24.28
CA SER A 22 0.62 -9.06 23.52
C SER A 22 0.22 -10.44 22.95
N SER A 23 -0.43 -10.47 21.78
CA SER A 23 -0.68 -11.71 21.06
C SER A 23 0.08 -11.67 19.74
N THR A 24 1.14 -12.47 19.67
CA THR A 24 1.65 -12.97 18.39
C THR A 24 0.46 -13.48 17.58
N GLY A 25 0.40 -13.24 16.25
CA GLY A 25 -0.72 -13.60 15.35
C GLY A 25 -1.07 -15.10 15.26
N ARG A 26 -0.61 -15.90 16.23
CA ARG A 26 -0.81 -17.31 16.45
C ARG A 26 -2.12 -17.67 17.17
N ASP A 27 -2.96 -16.68 17.51
CA ASP A 27 -4.21 -16.89 18.25
C ASP A 27 -5.46 -17.04 17.36
N TYR A 28 -5.35 -16.81 16.04
CA TYR A 28 -6.44 -17.00 15.09
C TYR A 28 -6.49 -18.42 14.50
N PRO A 29 -7.66 -19.01 14.23
CA PRO A 29 -7.80 -20.26 13.48
C PRO A 29 -7.10 -20.20 12.11
N LEU A 30 -6.58 -21.35 11.62
CA LEU A 30 -5.84 -21.42 10.35
C LEU A 30 -6.63 -20.83 9.17
N ILE A 31 -7.93 -21.12 9.09
CA ILE A 31 -8.80 -20.66 8.01
C ILE A 31 -8.93 -19.13 7.99
N GLU A 32 -8.99 -18.48 9.15
CA GLU A 32 -9.08 -17.02 9.25
C GLU A 32 -7.78 -16.37 8.82
N ARG A 33 -6.62 -16.94 9.18
CA ARG A 33 -5.31 -16.43 8.73
C ARG A 33 -5.16 -16.51 7.22
N VAL A 34 -5.59 -17.63 6.62
CA VAL A 34 -5.59 -17.80 5.16
C VAL A 34 -6.50 -16.78 4.50
N TRP A 35 -7.68 -16.53 5.08
CA TRP A 35 -8.61 -15.53 4.57
C TRP A 35 -8.08 -14.10 4.66
N ILE A 36 -7.43 -13.75 5.79
CA ILE A 36 -6.77 -12.44 5.98
C ILE A 36 -5.66 -12.27 4.94
N ALA A 37 -4.78 -13.27 4.78
CA ALA A 37 -3.69 -13.24 3.80
C ALA A 37 -4.23 -13.05 2.37
N PHE A 38 -5.29 -13.77 2.00
CA PHE A 38 -5.93 -13.61 0.69
C PHE A 38 -6.49 -12.19 0.49
N THR A 39 -7.17 -11.65 1.49
CA THR A 39 -7.76 -10.30 1.41
C THR A 39 -6.67 -9.22 1.28
N LEU A 40 -5.54 -9.38 1.98
CA LEU A 40 -4.38 -8.49 1.86
C LEU A 40 -3.78 -8.54 0.44
N LEU A 41 -3.62 -9.72 -0.15
CA LEU A 41 -3.14 -9.88 -1.53
C LEU A 41 -4.03 -9.17 -2.55
N VAL A 42 -5.34 -9.21 -2.37
CA VAL A 42 -6.30 -8.48 -3.22
C VAL A 42 -6.23 -6.96 -2.97
N SER A 43 -6.09 -6.53 -1.72
CA SER A 43 -5.95 -5.12 -1.36
C SER A 43 -4.75 -4.46 -2.04
N LEU A 44 -3.62 -5.18 -2.08
CA LEU A 44 -2.37 -4.76 -2.73
C LEU A 44 -2.57 -4.41 -4.21
N VAL A 45 -3.38 -5.17 -4.94
CA VAL A 45 -3.73 -4.84 -6.33
C VAL A 45 -4.50 -3.52 -6.40
N GLY A 46 -5.43 -3.30 -5.47
CA GLY A 46 -6.20 -2.07 -5.36
C GLY A 46 -5.33 -0.83 -5.11
N GLU A 47 -4.26 -0.97 -4.33
CA GLU A 47 -3.30 0.10 -4.08
C GLU A 47 -2.49 0.48 -5.32
N GLU A 48 -2.06 -0.51 -6.11
CA GLU A 48 -1.41 -0.26 -7.40
C GLU A 48 -2.32 0.42 -8.40
N VAL A 49 -3.54 -0.09 -8.57
CA VAL A 49 -4.53 0.49 -9.49
C VAL A 49 -4.93 1.90 -9.05
N GLY A 50 -5.14 2.11 -7.75
CA GLY A 50 -5.48 3.42 -7.18
C GLY A 50 -4.41 4.46 -7.44
N MET A 51 -3.14 4.16 -7.14
CA MET A 51 -2.05 5.09 -7.41
C MET A 51 -1.84 5.33 -8.89
N ALA A 52 -1.95 4.30 -9.73
CA ALA A 52 -1.83 4.44 -11.17
C ALA A 52 -2.91 5.35 -11.77
N SER A 53 -4.13 5.26 -11.25
CA SER A 53 -5.24 6.11 -11.67
C SER A 53 -4.99 7.60 -11.39
N ILE A 54 -4.18 7.92 -10.38
CA ILE A 54 -3.78 9.28 -10.04
C ILE A 54 -2.53 9.68 -10.84
N SER A 55 -1.51 8.82 -10.88
CA SER A 55 -0.22 9.13 -11.48
C SER A 55 -0.27 9.27 -13.01
N LEU A 56 -0.99 8.39 -13.73
CA LEU A 56 -0.98 8.44 -15.21
C LEU A 56 -1.57 9.74 -15.78
N PRO A 57 -2.75 10.23 -15.32
CA PRO A 57 -3.29 11.49 -15.80
C PRO A 57 -2.37 12.67 -15.47
N LEU A 58 -1.80 12.69 -14.26
CA LEU A 58 -0.90 13.77 -13.83
C LEU A 58 0.41 13.78 -14.63
N ILE A 59 0.99 12.61 -14.92
CA ILE A 59 2.16 12.52 -15.80
C ILE A 59 1.79 13.06 -17.18
N ARG A 60 0.66 12.64 -17.74
CA ARG A 60 0.20 13.10 -19.06
C ARG A 60 0.00 14.61 -19.10
N LEU A 61 -0.62 15.19 -18.07
CA LEU A 61 -0.83 16.63 -17.96
C LEU A 61 0.51 17.38 -17.87
N LEU A 62 1.41 16.94 -16.99
CA LEU A 62 2.70 17.59 -16.80
C LEU A 62 3.62 17.44 -18.03
N SER A 63 3.47 16.35 -18.79
CA SER A 63 4.15 16.14 -20.08
C SER A 63 3.73 17.12 -21.18
N GLN A 64 2.60 17.82 -21.05
CA GLN A 64 2.17 18.87 -21.98
C GLN A 64 2.81 20.23 -21.68
N THR A 65 3.59 20.34 -20.60
CA THR A 65 4.26 21.58 -20.19
C THR A 65 5.73 21.60 -20.58
N GLN A 66 6.41 22.72 -20.30
CA GLN A 66 7.88 22.83 -20.43
C GLN A 66 8.64 21.84 -19.52
N LEU A 67 7.97 21.26 -18.51
CA LEU A 67 8.55 20.32 -17.55
C LEU A 67 8.45 18.86 -17.99
N LYS A 68 8.14 18.56 -19.26
CA LYS A 68 7.93 17.18 -19.75
C LYS A 68 9.03 16.18 -19.39
N LYS A 69 10.29 16.62 -19.37
CA LYS A 69 11.46 15.80 -19.01
C LYS A 69 11.41 15.34 -17.54
N TYR A 70 10.79 16.15 -16.68
CA TYR A 70 10.67 15.92 -15.25
C TYR A 70 9.28 15.45 -14.84
N ALA A 71 8.36 15.24 -15.78
CA ALA A 71 6.99 14.86 -15.48
C ALA A 71 6.93 13.56 -14.66
N TRP A 72 7.60 12.51 -15.11
CA TRP A 72 7.65 11.23 -14.40
C TRP A 72 8.27 11.34 -12.99
N PRO A 73 9.51 11.86 -12.80
CA PRO A 73 10.12 11.88 -11.47
C PRO A 73 9.34 12.77 -10.48
N ILE A 74 8.79 13.90 -10.94
CA ILE A 74 7.95 14.77 -10.08
C ILE A 74 6.71 14.01 -9.62
N ILE A 75 5.97 13.39 -10.55
CA ILE A 75 4.75 12.67 -10.17
C ILE A 75 5.06 11.41 -9.35
N ASN A 76 6.20 10.75 -9.56
CA ASN A 76 6.61 9.62 -8.73
C ASN A 76 6.86 10.05 -7.28
N VAL A 77 7.59 11.15 -7.06
CA VAL A 77 7.81 11.71 -5.71
C VAL A 77 6.50 12.13 -5.06
N LEU A 78 5.62 12.82 -5.80
CA LEU A 78 4.28 13.16 -5.30
C LEU A 78 3.46 11.90 -4.95
N GLY A 79 3.56 10.85 -5.77
CA GLY A 79 2.94 9.56 -5.50
C GLY A 79 3.43 8.95 -4.18
N CYS A 80 4.72 9.04 -3.88
CA CYS A 80 5.29 8.59 -2.61
C CYS A 80 4.70 9.37 -1.42
N ILE A 81 4.57 10.68 -1.55
CA ILE A 81 3.99 11.56 -0.51
C ILE A 81 2.51 11.23 -0.30
N VAL A 82 1.73 11.14 -1.38
CA VAL A 82 0.31 10.79 -1.32
C VAL A 82 0.14 9.42 -0.67
N PHE A 83 0.94 8.43 -1.06
CA PHE A 83 0.89 7.09 -0.50
C PHE A 83 1.21 7.10 1.01
N ALA A 84 2.25 7.83 1.45
CA ALA A 84 2.54 8.03 2.86
C ALA A 84 1.35 8.65 3.62
N CYS A 85 0.77 9.73 3.10
CA CYS A 85 -0.36 10.40 3.73
C CYS A 85 -1.60 9.50 3.86
N LEU A 86 -1.87 8.63 2.88
CA LEU A 86 -2.97 7.65 2.95
C LEU A 86 -2.75 6.60 4.07
N HIS A 87 -1.50 6.33 4.42
CA HIS A 87 -1.14 5.40 5.49
C HIS A 87 -1.10 6.05 6.88
N LEU A 88 -1.08 7.37 6.96
CA LEU A 88 -0.99 8.11 8.22
C LEU A 88 -2.04 7.68 9.28
N PRO A 89 -3.34 7.53 8.94
CA PRO A 89 -4.35 7.09 9.89
C PRO A 89 -4.12 5.65 10.38
N HIS A 90 -3.53 4.79 9.54
CA HIS A 90 -3.26 3.39 9.87
C HIS A 90 -2.13 3.23 10.89
N TYR A 91 -1.23 4.23 10.98
CA TYR A 91 -0.12 4.26 11.92
C TYR A 91 -0.34 5.23 13.08
N HIS A 92 -1.60 5.55 13.40
CA HIS A 92 -1.98 6.46 14.50
C HIS A 92 -1.24 7.81 14.45
N PHE A 93 -1.07 8.35 13.23
CA PHE A 93 -0.36 9.62 13.00
C PHE A 93 1.15 9.61 13.37
N ASN A 94 1.75 8.44 13.60
CA ASN A 94 3.21 8.32 13.67
C ASN A 94 3.79 8.41 12.26
N TRP A 95 4.60 9.44 12.00
CA TRP A 95 5.14 9.74 10.67
C TRP A 95 6.24 8.79 10.18
N ILE A 96 6.90 8.05 11.07
CA ILE A 96 8.06 7.22 10.70
C ILE A 96 7.65 6.11 9.73
N TYR A 97 6.61 5.34 10.05
CA TYR A 97 6.16 4.22 9.22
C TYR A 97 5.53 4.65 7.88
N PRO A 98 4.62 5.64 7.83
CA PRO A 98 4.15 6.28 6.60
C PRO A 98 5.27 6.75 5.67
N LEU A 99 6.33 7.35 6.23
CA LEU A 99 7.47 7.81 5.45
C LEU A 99 8.21 6.63 4.81
N ILE A 100 8.44 5.55 5.57
CA ILE A 100 9.09 4.33 5.07
C ILE A 100 8.25 3.73 3.93
N VAL A 101 6.96 3.47 4.14
CA VAL A 101 6.10 2.88 3.10
C VAL A 101 5.97 3.80 1.88
N GLY A 102 5.91 5.12 2.11
CA GLY A 102 5.96 6.12 1.04
C GLY A 102 7.22 6.05 0.19
N ILE A 103 8.40 5.93 0.82
CA ILE A 103 9.69 5.82 0.10
C ILE A 103 9.76 4.50 -0.69
N THR A 104 9.29 3.39 -0.12
CA THR A 104 9.27 2.09 -0.81
C THR A 104 8.40 2.10 -2.08
N ARG A 105 7.47 3.06 -2.18
CA ARG A 105 6.64 3.25 -3.37
C ARG A 105 7.44 3.70 -4.59
N TYR A 106 8.55 4.40 -4.41
CA TYR A 106 9.35 4.92 -5.51
C TYR A 106 9.86 3.80 -6.45
N PRO A 107 10.56 2.76 -5.95
CA PRO A 107 10.99 1.65 -6.79
C PRO A 107 9.83 0.81 -7.35
N ILE A 108 8.73 0.64 -6.61
CA ILE A 108 7.51 -0.02 -7.12
C ILE A 108 7.00 0.73 -8.36
N THR A 109 6.91 2.06 -8.25
CA THR A 109 6.43 2.93 -9.33
C THR A 109 7.43 3.03 -10.49
N ALA A 110 8.73 2.88 -10.23
CA ALA A 110 9.73 2.76 -11.27
C ALA A 110 9.62 1.44 -12.05
N SER A 111 9.27 0.34 -11.38
CA SER A 111 9.18 -0.98 -12.01
C SER A 111 8.13 -1.02 -13.13
N TRP A 112 6.90 -0.56 -12.89
CA TRP A 112 5.84 -0.58 -13.91
C TRP A 112 6.07 0.43 -15.03
N ARG A 113 6.79 1.53 -14.77
CA ARG A 113 7.24 2.44 -15.82
C ARG A 113 8.25 1.77 -16.76
N SER A 114 9.20 1.03 -16.19
CA SER A 114 10.24 0.31 -16.93
C SER A 114 9.67 -0.86 -17.72
N ALA A 115 8.80 -1.66 -17.11
CA ALA A 115 8.15 -2.81 -17.74
C ALA A 115 6.94 -2.43 -18.62
N ASN A 116 6.54 -1.14 -18.62
CA ASN A 116 5.34 -0.62 -19.30
C ASN A 116 4.06 -1.42 -18.97
N THR A 117 3.95 -1.91 -17.73
CA THR A 117 2.81 -2.71 -17.28
C THR A 117 2.62 -2.61 -15.77
N LEU A 118 1.39 -2.39 -15.33
CA LEU A 118 1.02 -2.37 -13.91
C LEU A 118 1.34 -3.67 -13.17
N ARG A 119 1.40 -4.79 -13.92
CA ARG A 119 1.66 -6.12 -13.35
C ARG A 119 3.00 -6.18 -12.62
N SER A 120 4.04 -5.50 -13.12
CA SER A 120 5.34 -5.53 -12.45
C SER A 120 5.31 -4.81 -11.10
N GLY A 121 4.58 -3.69 -11.02
CA GLY A 121 4.37 -2.97 -9.75
C GLY A 121 3.66 -3.86 -8.73
N ILE A 122 2.61 -4.56 -9.16
CA ILE A 122 1.87 -5.52 -8.34
C ILE A 122 2.79 -6.64 -7.83
N TYR A 123 3.61 -7.23 -8.70
CA TYR A 123 4.51 -8.31 -8.28
C TYR A 123 5.60 -7.83 -7.32
N VAL A 124 6.20 -6.66 -7.57
CA VAL A 124 7.22 -6.11 -6.67
C VAL A 124 6.62 -5.77 -5.31
N HIS A 125 5.39 -5.22 -5.29
CA HIS A 125 4.67 -4.93 -4.06
C HIS A 125 4.25 -6.19 -3.30
N TRP A 126 3.78 -7.23 -4.01
CA TRP A 126 3.52 -8.53 -3.39
C TRP A 126 4.77 -9.15 -2.78
N ILE A 127 5.91 -9.09 -3.45
CA ILE A 127 7.16 -9.66 -2.94
C ILE A 127 7.65 -8.87 -1.71
N SER A 128 7.61 -7.53 -1.74
CA SER A 128 8.02 -6.72 -0.60
C SER A 128 7.17 -7.02 0.63
N ASP A 129 5.86 -7.17 0.45
CA ASP A 129 4.93 -7.36 1.55
C ASP A 129 4.89 -8.81 2.01
N ALA A 130 5.06 -9.78 1.10
CA ALA A 130 5.17 -11.19 1.46
C ALA A 130 6.37 -11.47 2.37
N VAL A 131 7.51 -10.78 2.17
CA VAL A 131 8.68 -10.91 3.07
C VAL A 131 8.31 -10.49 4.50
N LEU A 132 7.51 -9.43 4.66
CA LEU A 132 7.07 -8.93 5.96
C LEU A 132 5.95 -9.81 6.58
N ILE A 133 4.99 -10.24 5.76
CA ILE A 133 3.85 -11.05 6.18
C ILE A 133 4.29 -12.47 6.59
N ILE A 134 5.18 -13.10 5.83
CA ILE A 134 5.69 -14.44 6.15
C ILE A 134 6.52 -14.42 7.43
N GLY A 135 7.35 -13.37 7.62
CA GLY A 135 8.15 -13.21 8.84
C GLY A 135 7.33 -12.93 10.11
N THR A 136 6.05 -12.57 9.98
CA THR A 136 5.16 -12.25 11.12
C THR A 136 4.11 -13.32 11.41
N LEU A 137 3.79 -14.19 10.43
CA LEU A 137 2.76 -15.24 10.56
C LEU A 137 3.31 -16.64 10.87
N ILE A 138 4.62 -16.87 10.75
CA ILE A 138 5.32 -18.14 11.08
C ILE A 138 6.07 -17.97 12.41
#